data_AF-A8XC94-F1
#
_entry.id   AF-A8XC94-F1
#
_cell.length_a   1.000
_cell.length_b   1.000
_cell.length_c   1.000
_cell.angle_alpha   90.00
_cell.angle_beta   90.00
_cell.angle_gamma   90.00
#
_symmetry.space_group_name_H-M   'P 1'
#
loop_
_entity.id
_entity.type
_entity.pdbx_description
1 polymer ?
#
loop_
_entity_poly.entity_id
_entity_poly.type
_entity_poly.pdbx_seq_one_letter_code
_entity_poly.pdbx_strand_id
1 'polypeptide(L)'
;MYRTRQMKSSCCSLYINIFVQKSVQIRSKRIPRSINVLIGQLSGSGAFLLGPLLQVAMATNRFLSLYFAIMKARNSRYPITSIWIGFSIILAVIYTVVGLPEDCGFLYIPEEMLWISEDGECSQFQYDILFYTVLVAGMSTTDSQFRRRMYIRKFSQCVLRLSPCFRYDKLLIYLQTR
;
A
#
# COMPACT_ATOMS: atom_id res chain seq x y z
N MET A 1 -7.16 -22.94 -27.72
CA MET A 1 -7.02 -21.50 -28.05
C MET A 1 -6.69 -20.58 -26.86
N TYR A 2 -6.34 -21.08 -25.66
CA TYR A 2 -5.95 -20.23 -24.51
C TYR A 2 -4.43 -20.08 -24.29
N ARG A 3 -3.61 -21.00 -24.83
CA ARG A 3 -2.16 -21.05 -24.60
C ARG A 3 -1.36 -19.98 -25.37
N THR A 4 -1.88 -19.48 -26.50
CA THR A 4 -1.19 -18.48 -27.34
C THR A 4 -1.33 -17.04 -26.86
N ARG A 5 -2.35 -16.71 -26.03
CA ARG A 5 -2.48 -15.36 -25.42
C ARG A 5 -1.54 -15.14 -24.22
N GLN A 6 -1.18 -16.19 -23.49
CA GLN A 6 -0.25 -16.11 -22.35
C GLN A 6 1.21 -15.81 -22.80
N MET A 7 1.69 -16.42 -23.90
CA MET A 7 3.05 -16.15 -24.41
C MET A 7 3.26 -14.72 -24.92
N LYS A 8 2.26 -14.10 -25.56
CA LYS A 8 2.36 -12.70 -26.02
C LYS A 8 2.46 -11.70 -24.87
N SER A 9 1.75 -11.95 -23.76
CA SER A 9 1.81 -11.11 -22.57
C SER A 9 3.18 -11.19 -21.86
N SER A 10 3.78 -12.38 -21.77
CA SER A 10 5.14 -12.53 -21.22
C SER A 10 6.19 -11.84 -22.08
N CYS A 11 6.07 -11.91 -23.41
CA CYS A 11 7.06 -11.32 -24.30
C CYS A 11 7.02 -9.78 -24.26
N CYS A 12 5.82 -9.17 -24.30
CA CYS A 12 5.68 -7.72 -24.09
C CYS A 12 6.17 -7.27 -22.71
N SER A 13 5.89 -8.05 -21.65
CA SER A 13 6.41 -7.76 -20.32
C SER A 13 7.95 -7.83 -20.27
N LEU A 14 8.56 -8.82 -20.93
CA LEU A 14 10.02 -8.95 -21.04
C LEU A 14 10.65 -7.79 -21.83
N TYR A 15 10.05 -7.40 -22.95
CA TYR A 15 10.53 -6.27 -23.76
C TYR A 15 10.43 -4.95 -23.00
N ILE A 16 9.35 -4.71 -22.26
CA ILE A 16 9.19 -3.52 -21.41
C ILE A 16 10.26 -3.52 -20.31
N ASN A 17 10.46 -4.63 -19.60
CA ASN A 17 11.48 -4.71 -18.55
C ASN A 17 12.91 -4.51 -19.10
N ILE A 18 13.25 -5.12 -20.24
CA ILE A 18 14.58 -4.95 -20.88
C ILE A 18 14.78 -3.51 -21.37
N PHE A 19 13.74 -2.87 -21.92
CA PHE A 19 13.81 -1.49 -22.42
C PHE A 19 13.94 -0.47 -21.27
N VAL A 20 13.24 -0.70 -20.16
CA VAL A 20 13.40 0.06 -18.91
C VAL A 20 14.83 -0.13 -18.36
N GLN A 21 15.36 -1.36 -18.37
CA GLN A 21 16.72 -1.64 -17.90
C GLN A 21 17.79 -0.89 -18.71
N LYS A 22 17.62 -0.79 -20.03
CA LYS A 22 18.57 -0.12 -20.92
C LYS A 22 18.50 1.40 -20.88
N SER A 23 17.32 1.98 -20.60
CA SER A 23 17.14 3.44 -20.52
C SER A 23 17.62 4.04 -19.19
N VAL A 24 17.75 3.22 -18.14
CA VAL A 24 18.20 3.62 -16.79
C VAL A 24 19.71 3.42 -16.58
N GLN A 25 20.51 3.06 -17.58
CA GLN A 25 21.97 3.02 -17.46
C GLN A 25 22.59 4.42 -17.66
N ILE A 26 22.15 5.40 -16.88
CA ILE A 26 22.80 6.70 -16.79
C ILE A 26 24.04 6.52 -15.90
N ARG A 27 25.23 6.67 -16.48
CA ARG A 27 26.52 6.49 -15.80
C ARG A 27 26.55 7.35 -14.52
N SER A 28 26.70 6.70 -13.35
CA SER A 28 26.55 7.28 -12.01
C SER A 28 27.41 8.55 -11.78
N LYS A 29 28.57 8.62 -12.44
CA LYS A 29 29.57 9.69 -12.28
C LYS A 29 29.11 11.11 -12.69
N ARG A 30 27.95 11.26 -13.35
CA ARG A 30 27.45 12.56 -13.85
C ARG A 30 26.25 13.12 -13.05
N ILE A 31 25.75 12.39 -12.06
CA ILE A 31 24.52 12.76 -11.34
C ILE A 31 24.91 13.49 -10.03
N PRO A 32 24.42 14.71 -9.78
CA PRO A 32 24.68 15.41 -8.52
C PRO A 32 24.07 14.63 -7.35
N ARG A 33 24.81 14.54 -6.24
CA ARG A 33 24.44 13.77 -5.03
C ARG A 33 23.01 14.08 -4.56
N SER A 34 22.62 15.35 -4.54
CA SER A 34 21.29 15.79 -4.09
C SER A 34 20.14 15.17 -4.89
N ILE A 35 20.27 15.06 -6.22
CA ILE A 35 19.25 14.44 -7.07
C ILE A 35 19.25 12.92 -6.84
N ASN A 36 20.44 12.32 -6.70
CA ASN A 36 20.55 10.88 -6.48
C ASN A 36 19.96 10.46 -5.13
N VAL A 37 20.16 11.25 -4.08
CA VAL A 37 19.57 11.05 -2.75
C VAL A 37 18.08 11.35 -2.76
N LEU A 38 17.60 12.34 -3.52
CA LEU A 38 16.16 12.61 -3.61
C LEU A 38 15.40 11.45 -4.26
N ILE A 39 15.91 10.97 -5.39
CA ILE A 39 15.37 9.77 -6.06
C ILE A 39 15.57 8.55 -5.14
N GLY A 40 16.73 8.50 -4.47
CA GLY A 40 17.08 7.75 -3.25
C GLY A 40 15.90 7.46 -2.36
N GLN A 41 15.52 8.53 -1.70
CA GLN A 41 14.52 8.53 -0.67
C GLN A 41 13.12 8.34 -1.23
N LEU A 42 12.78 8.92 -2.38
CA LEU A 42 11.42 8.82 -2.93
C LEU A 42 11.07 7.37 -3.30
N SER A 43 11.94 6.66 -4.01
CA SER A 43 11.69 5.28 -4.43
C SER A 43 12.18 4.22 -3.44
N GLY A 44 13.15 4.54 -2.60
CA GLY A 44 13.50 3.76 -1.42
C GLY A 44 12.49 4.00 -0.30
N SER A 45 12.82 4.88 0.63
CA SER A 45 12.05 5.03 1.87
C SER A 45 10.57 5.41 1.67
N GLY A 46 10.28 6.34 0.75
CA GLY A 46 8.93 6.85 0.49
C GLY A 46 7.97 5.78 -0.05
N ALA A 47 8.36 5.07 -1.12
CA ALA A 47 7.52 4.04 -1.72
C ALA A 47 7.32 2.83 -0.78
N PHE A 48 8.39 2.41 -0.08
CA PHE A 48 8.31 1.30 0.87
C PHE A 48 7.48 1.62 2.12
N LEU A 49 7.39 2.89 2.53
CA LEU A 49 6.54 3.32 3.64
C LEU A 49 5.08 3.54 3.21
N LEU A 50 4.86 4.17 2.06
CA LEU A 50 3.50 4.48 1.56
C LEU A 50 2.69 3.23 1.26
N GLY A 51 3.30 2.20 0.68
CA GLY A 51 2.60 0.97 0.29
C GLY A 51 1.86 0.29 1.47
N PRO A 52 2.57 -0.11 2.54
CA PRO A 52 1.94 -0.74 3.70
C PRO A 52 0.95 0.17 4.43
N LEU A 53 1.24 1.48 4.55
CA LEU A 53 0.32 2.43 5.19
C LEU A 53 -1.00 2.56 4.42
N LEU A 54 -0.96 2.62 3.09
CA LEU A 54 -2.16 2.62 2.24
C LEU A 54 -2.91 1.28 2.34
N GLN A 55 -2.18 0.16 2.45
CA GLN A 55 -2.81 -1.16 2.63
C GLN A 55 -3.57 -1.25 3.94
N VAL A 56 -3.01 -0.71 5.04
CA VAL A 56 -3.69 -0.58 6.33
C VAL A 56 -4.91 0.36 6.21
N ALA A 57 -4.78 1.48 5.51
CA ALA A 57 -5.88 2.42 5.27
C ALA A 57 -7.08 1.73 4.58
N MET A 58 -6.80 1.00 3.51
CA MET A 58 -7.80 0.24 2.74
C MET A 58 -8.44 -0.86 3.58
N ALA A 59 -7.65 -1.57 4.38
CA ALA A 59 -8.14 -2.58 5.30
C ALA A 59 -9.12 -1.95 6.31
N THR A 60 -8.69 -0.90 7.02
CA THR A 60 -9.48 -0.21 8.04
C THR A 60 -10.79 0.36 7.49
N ASN A 61 -10.79 0.96 6.29
CA ASN A 61 -12.02 1.43 5.65
C ASN A 61 -13.07 0.32 5.53
N ARG A 62 -12.63 -0.89 5.19
CA ARG A 62 -13.49 -2.05 5.00
C ARG A 62 -13.98 -2.62 6.33
N PHE A 63 -13.16 -2.61 7.39
CA PHE A 63 -13.59 -3.02 8.73
C PHE A 63 -14.64 -2.08 9.29
N LEU A 64 -14.42 -0.77 9.21
CA LEU A 64 -15.38 0.22 9.67
C LEU A 64 -16.73 0.07 8.95
N SER A 65 -16.72 -0.23 7.66
CA SER A 65 -17.95 -0.46 6.90
C SER A 65 -18.71 -1.72 7.31
N LEU A 66 -18.04 -2.76 7.82
CA LEU A 66 -18.68 -4.03 8.20
C LEU A 66 -19.22 -4.01 9.62
N TYR A 67 -18.44 -3.48 10.58
CA TYR A 67 -18.86 -3.43 11.98
C TYR A 67 -19.79 -2.26 12.30
N PHE A 68 -19.53 -1.10 11.68
CA PHE A 68 -20.22 0.13 11.97
C PHE A 68 -21.05 0.62 10.79
N ALA A 69 -21.66 -0.31 10.02
CA ALA A 69 -22.47 0.03 8.84
C ALA A 69 -23.55 1.08 9.15
N ILE A 70 -24.25 0.92 10.28
CA ILE A 70 -25.34 1.82 10.71
C ILE A 70 -24.79 3.18 11.16
N MET A 71 -23.67 3.20 11.91
CA MET A 71 -23.06 4.45 12.36
C MET A 71 -22.41 5.23 11.21
N LYS A 72 -21.79 4.53 10.25
CA LYS A 72 -21.23 5.13 9.03
C LYS A 72 -22.31 5.74 8.14
N ALA A 73 -23.46 5.08 8.00
CA ALA A 73 -24.61 5.62 7.28
C ALA A 73 -25.15 6.91 7.92
N ARG A 74 -25.13 7.00 9.26
CA ARG A 74 -25.59 8.19 10.00
C ARG A 74 -24.58 9.34 9.98
N ASN A 75 -23.28 9.03 10.02
CA ASN A 75 -22.20 10.01 10.17
C ASN A 75 -21.28 10.07 8.93
N SER A 76 -21.90 10.11 7.74
CA SER A 76 -21.24 10.08 6.41
C SER A 76 -20.24 11.23 6.16
N ARG A 77 -20.24 12.28 6.98
CA ARG A 77 -19.49 13.52 6.74
C ARG A 77 -17.98 13.44 7.03
N TYR A 78 -17.49 12.40 7.70
CA TYR A 78 -16.06 12.29 8.06
C TYR A 78 -15.33 11.22 7.23
N PRO A 79 -14.53 11.62 6.22
CA PRO A 79 -13.71 10.68 5.45
C PRO A 79 -12.43 10.33 6.23
N ILE A 80 -12.56 9.49 7.26
CA ILE A 80 -11.44 8.99 8.09
C ILE A 80 -10.28 8.46 7.21
N THR A 81 -10.63 7.81 6.10
CA THR A 81 -9.65 7.29 5.12
C THR A 81 -8.87 8.38 4.42
N SER A 82 -9.50 9.51 4.11
CA SER A 82 -8.83 10.61 3.43
C SER A 82 -7.81 11.29 4.35
N ILE A 83 -8.14 11.42 5.64
CA ILE A 83 -7.22 11.93 6.66
C ILE A 83 -6.00 11.00 6.78
N TRP A 84 -6.22 9.68 6.78
CA TRP A 84 -5.15 8.71 6.88
C TRP A 84 -4.21 8.69 5.66
N ILE A 85 -4.78 8.82 4.46
CA ILE A 85 -3.99 8.95 3.22
C ILE A 85 -3.15 10.22 3.27
N GLY A 86 -3.74 11.36 3.67
CA GLY A 86 -3.00 12.62 3.83
C GLY A 86 -1.86 12.49 4.83
N PHE A 87 -2.11 11.87 6.00
CA PHE A 87 -1.10 11.60 7.01
C PHE A 87 0.05 10.72 6.47
N SER A 88 -0.27 9.69 5.68
CA SER A 88 0.73 8.80 5.09
C SER A 88 1.64 9.54 4.10
N ILE A 89 1.07 10.45 3.30
CA ILE A 89 1.84 11.30 2.36
C ILE A 89 2.74 12.28 3.13
N ILE A 90 2.22 12.93 4.18
CA ILE A 90 3.00 13.85 5.02
C ILE A 90 4.18 13.11 5.65
N LEU A 91 3.96 11.92 6.20
CA LEU A 91 5.04 11.08 6.73
C LEU A 91 6.08 10.79 5.65
N ALA A 92 5.68 10.35 4.46
CA ALA A 92 6.61 10.09 3.37
C ALA A 92 7.46 11.32 3.01
N VAL A 93 6.87 12.52 2.99
CA VAL A 93 7.61 13.77 2.76
C VAL A 93 8.60 14.05 3.91
N ILE A 94 8.20 13.86 5.16
CA ILE A 94 9.10 14.04 6.32
C ILE A 94 10.31 13.10 6.19
N TYR A 95 10.09 11.82 5.90
CA TYR A 95 11.19 10.86 5.70
C TYR A 95 12.12 11.27 4.57
N THR A 96 11.58 11.80 3.46
CA THR A 96 12.43 12.29 2.37
C THR A 96 13.28 13.48 2.80
N VAL A 97 12.75 14.41 3.58
CA VAL A 97 13.49 15.60 4.05
C VAL A 97 14.57 15.25 5.07
N VAL A 98 14.27 14.33 6.00
CA VAL A 98 15.25 13.87 7.01
C VAL A 98 16.42 13.12 6.36
N GLY A 99 16.21 12.55 5.18
CA GLY A 99 17.24 11.85 4.40
C GLY A 99 18.07 12.71 3.45
N LEU A 100 17.87 14.04 3.39
CA LEU A 100 18.71 14.97 2.60
C LEU A 100 20.12 15.29 3.16
N PRO A 101 20.38 15.32 4.49
CA PRO A 101 21.70 15.70 5.00
C PRO A 101 22.77 14.66 4.64
N GLU A 102 24.03 15.05 4.80
CA GLU A 102 25.19 14.17 4.58
C GLU A 102 25.14 12.97 5.53
N ASP A 103 25.50 11.79 5.04
CA ASP A 103 25.56 10.50 5.75
C ASP A 103 24.24 9.93 6.31
N CYS A 104 23.08 10.49 5.93
CA CYS A 104 21.76 9.97 6.30
C CYS A 104 20.89 9.59 5.08
N GLY A 105 21.49 9.55 3.89
CA GLY A 105 20.80 9.34 2.63
C GLY A 105 20.73 7.87 2.20
N PHE A 106 19.71 7.54 1.42
CA PHE A 106 19.70 6.35 0.57
C PHE A 106 20.24 6.77 -0.80
N LEU A 107 21.33 6.15 -1.26
CA LEU A 107 21.85 6.37 -2.61
C LEU A 107 21.27 5.34 -3.57
N TYR A 108 20.83 5.81 -4.74
CA TYR A 108 20.51 4.94 -5.86
C TYR A 108 21.78 4.59 -6.65
N ILE A 109 22.06 3.32 -6.86
CA ILE A 109 23.08 2.85 -7.79
C ILE A 109 22.37 2.36 -9.06
N PRO A 110 22.37 3.14 -10.16
CA PRO A 110 21.62 2.78 -11.37
C PRO A 110 22.18 1.53 -12.08
N GLU A 111 23.46 1.24 -11.88
CA GLU A 111 24.17 0.11 -12.49
C GLU A 111 23.65 -1.23 -11.96
N GLU A 112 23.35 -1.29 -10.65
CA GLU A 112 22.86 -2.48 -9.95
C GLU A 112 21.35 -2.42 -9.64
N MET A 113 20.70 -1.29 -9.97
CA MET A 113 19.32 -0.99 -9.57
C MET A 113 19.06 -1.17 -8.08
N LEU A 114 20.08 -0.87 -7.26
CA LEU A 114 20.08 -1.12 -5.83
C LEU A 114 20.03 0.21 -5.06
N TRP A 115 19.37 0.18 -3.91
CA TRP A 115 19.37 1.26 -2.92
C TRP A 115 20.33 0.87 -1.82
N ILE A 116 21.37 1.68 -1.64
CA ILE A 116 22.35 1.50 -0.57
C ILE A 116 22.14 2.60 0.48
N SER A 117 22.17 2.18 1.73
CA SER A 117 22.20 3.04 2.90
C SER A 117 23.58 3.67 3.04
N GLU A 118 23.68 4.96 3.32
CA GLU A 118 24.92 5.51 3.87
C GLU A 118 25.15 4.91 5.28
N ASP A 119 26.41 4.75 5.69
CA ASP A 119 26.81 4.06 6.93
C ASP A 119 26.62 4.90 8.22
N GLY A 120 25.90 6.03 8.13
CA GLY A 120 25.63 6.88 9.29
C GLY A 120 24.59 6.30 10.25
N GLU A 121 24.67 6.66 11.53
CA GLU A 121 23.71 6.24 12.56
C GLU A 121 22.26 6.63 12.21
N CYS A 122 22.10 7.79 11.56
CA CYS A 122 20.81 8.33 11.10
C CYS A 122 20.17 7.43 10.04
N SER A 123 20.98 6.86 9.14
CA SER A 123 20.53 5.94 8.10
C SER A 123 20.06 4.61 8.71
N GLN A 124 20.83 4.04 9.64
CA GLN A 124 20.45 2.81 10.36
C GLN A 124 19.10 2.96 11.08
N PHE A 125 18.91 4.08 11.78
CA PHE A 125 17.66 4.37 12.48
C PHE A 125 16.45 4.47 11.52
N GLN A 126 16.63 5.10 10.36
CA GLN A 126 15.58 5.16 9.33
C GLN A 126 15.22 3.77 8.79
N TYR A 127 16.23 2.94 8.51
CA TYR A 127 16.03 1.57 8.04
C TYR A 127 15.27 0.71 9.06
N ASP A 128 15.63 0.80 10.34
CA ASP A 128 14.96 0.07 11.41
C ASP A 128 13.48 0.45 11.50
N ILE A 129 13.18 1.76 11.53
CA ILE A 129 11.78 2.21 11.57
C ILE A 129 11.00 1.74 10.35
N LEU A 130 11.61 1.81 9.16
CA LEU A 130 10.98 1.37 7.93
C LEU A 130 10.67 -0.13 7.97
N PHE A 131 11.63 -0.94 8.42
CA PHE A 131 11.47 -2.38 8.58
C PHE A 131 10.36 -2.72 9.59
N TYR A 132 10.38 -2.11 10.78
CA TYR A 132 9.34 -2.31 11.79
C TYR A 132 7.96 -1.87 11.30
N THR A 133 7.88 -0.75 10.59
CA THR A 133 6.60 -0.25 10.06
C THR A 133 6.01 -1.21 9.03
N VAL A 134 6.83 -1.72 8.11
CA VAL A 134 6.40 -2.72 7.11
C VAL A 134 5.92 -4.00 7.81
N LEU A 135 6.65 -4.48 8.81
CA LEU A 135 6.26 -5.68 9.57
C LEU A 135 4.92 -5.50 10.29
N VAL A 136 4.76 -4.41 11.04
CA VAL A 136 3.53 -4.13 11.80
C VAL A 136 2.34 -3.90 10.87
N ALA A 137 2.54 -3.18 9.76
CA ALA A 137 1.51 -2.99 8.73
C ALA A 137 1.13 -4.30 8.04
N GLY A 138 2.10 -5.17 7.76
CA GLY A 138 1.86 -6.51 7.22
C GLY A 138 1.08 -7.40 8.18
N MET A 139 1.46 -7.42 9.46
CA MET A 139 0.75 -8.20 10.49
C MET A 139 -0.68 -7.70 10.72
N SER A 140 -0.88 -6.38 10.81
CA SER A 140 -2.22 -5.80 11.00
C SER A 140 -3.13 -6.06 9.80
N THR A 141 -2.63 -5.93 8.57
CA THR A 141 -3.43 -6.23 7.37
C THR A 141 -3.80 -7.70 7.29
N THR A 142 -2.88 -8.62 7.57
CA THR A 142 -3.15 -10.06 7.54
C THR A 142 -4.16 -10.50 8.61
N ASP A 143 -4.00 -10.05 9.85
CA ASP A 143 -4.95 -10.31 10.94
C ASP A 143 -6.35 -9.82 10.57
N SER A 144 -6.43 -8.61 10.04
CA SER A 144 -7.69 -8.01 9.63
C SER A 144 -8.38 -8.86 8.55
N GLN A 145 -7.64 -9.27 7.50
CA GLN A 145 -8.18 -10.13 6.44
C GLN A 145 -8.66 -11.48 6.96
N PHE A 146 -7.93 -12.08 7.91
CA PHE A 146 -8.29 -13.34 8.54
C PHE A 146 -9.61 -13.21 9.32
N ARG A 147 -9.75 -12.21 10.19
CA ARG A 147 -11.00 -11.95 10.91
C ARG A 147 -12.15 -11.78 9.94
N ARG A 148 -11.98 -10.99 8.89
CA ARG A 148 -13.02 -10.76 7.88
C ARG A 148 -13.50 -12.05 7.22
N ARG A 149 -12.60 -12.98 6.88
CA ARG A 149 -12.98 -14.28 6.31
C ARG A 149 -13.82 -15.10 7.30
N MET A 150 -13.47 -15.10 8.59
CA MET A 150 -14.29 -15.74 9.62
C MET A 150 -15.68 -15.12 9.74
N TYR A 151 -15.79 -13.78 9.76
CA TYR A 151 -17.07 -13.09 9.85
C TYR A 151 -18.00 -13.43 8.68
N ILE A 152 -17.48 -13.42 7.44
CA ILE A 152 -18.28 -13.76 6.25
C ILE A 152 -18.75 -15.22 6.32
N ARG A 153 -17.89 -16.16 6.74
CA ARG A 153 -18.28 -17.57 6.92
C ARG A 153 -19.37 -17.76 7.97
N LYS A 154 -19.27 -17.09 9.12
CA LYS A 154 -20.31 -17.13 10.16
C LYS A 154 -21.62 -16.53 9.64
N PHE A 155 -21.55 -15.39 8.97
CA PHE A 155 -22.73 -14.73 8.39
C PHE A 155 -23.40 -15.61 7.34
N SER A 156 -22.64 -16.22 6.42
CA SER A 156 -23.20 -17.13 5.41
C SER A 156 -23.86 -18.36 6.03
N GLN A 157 -23.29 -18.91 7.11
CA GLN A 157 -23.90 -20.03 7.84
C GLN A 157 -25.20 -19.62 8.54
N CYS A 158 -25.28 -18.43 9.11
CA CYS A 158 -26.54 -17.89 9.67
C CYS A 158 -27.61 -17.76 8.59
N VAL A 159 -27.27 -17.19 7.43
CA VAL A 159 -28.22 -17.03 6.30
C VAL A 159 -28.72 -18.38 5.79
N LEU A 160 -27.83 -19.37 5.61
CA LEU A 160 -28.20 -20.70 5.09
C LEU A 160 -29.02 -21.54 6.09
N ARG A 161 -28.82 -21.36 7.41
CA ARG A 161 -29.62 -22.02 8.45
C ARG A 161 -31.01 -21.39 8.70
N LEU A 162 -31.27 -20.18 8.21
CA LEU A 162 -32.54 -19.44 8.37
C LEU A 162 -33.47 -19.56 7.15
N SER A 163 -33.41 -20.68 6.44
CA SER A 163 -34.03 -20.92 5.13
C SER A 163 -35.56 -21.13 5.08
N PRO A 164 -36.37 -20.54 5.99
CA PRO A 164 -37.69 -20.08 5.53
C PRO A 164 -37.99 -18.59 5.77
N CYS A 165 -37.05 -17.73 6.21
CA CYS A 165 -37.42 -16.37 6.64
C CYS A 165 -36.65 -15.19 6.00
N PHE A 166 -36.09 -15.33 4.80
CA PHE A 166 -35.56 -14.17 4.05
C PHE A 166 -36.23 -14.04 2.67
N ARG A 167 -37.50 -13.63 2.69
CA ARG A 167 -38.20 -13.11 1.51
C ARG A 167 -37.65 -11.71 1.23
N TYR A 168 -36.85 -11.60 0.16
CA TYR A 168 -36.12 -10.40 -0.27
C TYR A 168 -37.00 -9.20 -0.67
N ASP A 169 -38.32 -9.31 -0.64
CA ASP A 169 -39.22 -8.27 -1.17
C ASP A 169 -39.35 -7.02 -0.28
N LYS A 170 -39.00 -7.07 1.01
CA LYS A 170 -39.19 -5.91 1.91
C LYS A 170 -37.95 -5.04 2.17
N LEU A 171 -36.75 -5.50 1.83
CA LEU A 171 -35.53 -4.70 2.06
C LEU A 171 -35.24 -3.72 0.92
N LEU A 172 -35.70 -4.02 -0.31
CA LEU A 172 -35.59 -3.12 -1.46
C LEU A 172 -36.50 -1.88 -1.33
N ILE A 173 -37.59 -1.95 -0.56
CA ILE A 173 -38.50 -0.82 -0.38
C ILE A 173 -37.89 0.25 0.54
N TYR A 174 -37.07 -0.13 1.53
CA TYR A 174 -36.46 0.81 2.48
C TYR A 174 -35.24 1.58 1.92
N LEU A 175 -34.58 1.06 0.90
CA LEU A 175 -33.44 1.73 0.25
C LEU A 175 -33.84 2.61 -0.94
N GLN A 176 -35.07 2.50 -1.44
CA GLN A 176 -35.56 3.31 -2.57
C GLN A 176 -36.48 4.48 -2.15
N THR A 177 -36.79 4.62 -0.86
CA THR A 177 -37.68 5.69 -0.33
C THR A 177 -36.97 6.72 0.56
N ARG A 178 -35.63 6.81 0.52
CA ARG A 178 -34.88 7.94 1.09
C ARG A 178 -33.74 8.38 0.19
#